data_AF-A0A7X7YL35-F1
#
_entry.id   AF-A0A7X7YL35-F1
#
_cell.length_a   1.000
_cell.length_b   1.000
_cell.length_c   1.000
_cell.angle_alpha   90.00
_cell.angle_beta   90.00
_cell.angle_gamma   90.00
#
_symmetry.space_group_name_H-M   'P 1'
#
loop_
_entity.id
_entity.type
_entity.pdbx_description
1 polymer ?
#
loop_
_entity_poly.entity_id
_entity_poly.type
_entity_poly.pdbx_seq_one_letter_code
_entity_poly.pdbx_strand_id
1 'polypeptide(L)'
;FTKLQTFRYILLPQALKSVLPVYKGEFISLVKITSIVGYIAVQDLTKASDIIRSRTFDAFFPLIMVAVLYFLLSGVLIQILSLVEVQVDPKARRKAAASVSTNPIKRAWLRYKPFVYLILFAVVVLAALITPLLENARGVSEGPIRSLADLEGRRVCVITGTTGDIAMKRLYKNVKYLDIVYIPDAVLAMKKNKADAFVFDKNSLKYVLIRNEEFVMLPGEIDSVDIGIPIKKGNTTVLNEINESLRGLQESGMLSEMYRRWFEEDWDTPPPLPDLPTDGKNGVLRMGTCSLTEPFGFVHNGQIVGHDIELGHRLAHALDKRLEIMDMTFDAIIPALESGKIDIAIANYYLIEDRAAQVDFSIPYMKAEIGAIVRRDAR
;
A
#
# COMPACT_ATOMS: atom_id res chain seq x y z
N PHE A 1 -18.24 -24.17 52.79
CA PHE A 1 -17.86 -23.17 51.78
C PHE A 1 -18.94 -22.09 51.72
N THR A 2 -18.59 -20.81 51.70
CA THR A 2 -19.52 -19.74 51.31
C THR A 2 -19.93 -19.90 49.83
N LYS A 3 -21.06 -19.31 49.40
CA LYS A 3 -21.50 -19.40 47.99
C LYS A 3 -20.39 -19.03 47.00
N LEU A 4 -19.58 -18.03 47.33
CA LEU A 4 -18.43 -17.60 46.52
C LEU A 4 -17.29 -18.63 46.52
N GLN A 5 -17.02 -19.27 47.66
CA GLN A 5 -16.01 -20.33 47.74
C GLN A 5 -16.46 -21.60 47.00
N THR A 6 -17.73 -21.99 47.10
CA THR A 6 -18.30 -23.12 46.34
C THR A 6 -18.22 -22.83 44.84
N PHE A 7 -18.54 -21.60 44.42
CA PHE A 7 -18.38 -21.21 43.03
C PHE A 7 -16.91 -21.30 42.58
N ARG A 8 -15.98 -20.67 43.29
CA ARG A 8 -14.57 -20.58 42.87
C ARG A 8 -13.83 -21.91 42.92
N TYR A 9 -14.11 -22.77 43.90
CA TYR A 9 -13.33 -23.99 44.13
C TYR A 9 -14.00 -25.26 43.62
N ILE A 10 -15.31 -25.26 43.37
CA ILE A 10 -16.05 -26.46 42.97
C ILE A 10 -16.68 -26.28 41.60
N LEU A 11 -17.52 -25.26 41.43
CA LEU A 11 -18.30 -25.08 40.20
C LEU A 11 -17.46 -24.53 39.04
N LEU A 12 -16.66 -23.48 39.28
CA LEU A 12 -15.83 -22.83 38.27
C LEU A 12 -14.79 -23.79 37.66
N PRO A 13 -14.07 -24.63 38.42
CA PRO A 13 -13.15 -25.61 37.84
C PRO A 13 -13.86 -26.70 37.02
N GLN A 14 -15.07 -27.10 37.40
CA GLN A 14 -15.87 -28.07 36.64
C GLN A 14 -16.43 -27.45 35.35
N ALA A 15 -16.98 -26.24 35.43
CA ALA A 15 -17.49 -25.50 34.29
C ALA A 15 -16.37 -25.17 33.30
N LEU A 16 -15.21 -24.75 33.78
CA LEU A 16 -14.03 -24.51 32.93
C LEU A 16 -13.63 -25.78 32.18
N LYS A 17 -13.61 -26.96 32.82
CA LYS A 17 -13.26 -28.23 32.16
C LYS A 17 -14.22 -28.62 31.03
N SER A 18 -15.50 -28.27 31.11
CA SER A 18 -16.47 -28.57 30.04
C SER A 18 -16.50 -27.52 28.94
N VAL A 19 -16.27 -26.26 29.30
CA VAL A 19 -16.40 -25.12 28.39
C VAL A 19 -15.11 -24.85 27.59
N LEU A 20 -13.94 -24.97 28.21
CA LEU A 20 -12.62 -24.74 27.56
C LEU A 20 -12.41 -25.51 26.24
N PRO A 21 -12.78 -26.80 26.11
CA PRO A 21 -12.59 -27.54 24.86
C PRO A 21 -13.42 -26.98 23.69
N VAL A 22 -14.61 -26.46 23.95
CA VAL A 22 -15.50 -25.89 22.91
C VAL A 22 -14.98 -24.53 22.48
N TYR A 23 -14.64 -23.66 23.44
CA TYR A 23 -14.05 -22.36 23.13
C TYR A 23 -12.64 -22.46 22.54
N LYS A 24 -11.90 -23.54 22.77
CA LYS A 24 -10.59 -23.79 22.14
C LYS A 24 -10.70 -23.93 20.63
N GLY A 25 -11.70 -24.68 20.14
CA GLY A 25 -11.96 -24.82 18.70
C GLY A 25 -12.26 -23.47 18.06
N GLU A 26 -13.14 -22.71 18.72
CA GLU A 26 -13.58 -21.41 18.21
C GLU A 26 -12.52 -20.33 18.34
N PHE A 27 -11.69 -20.33 19.38
CA PHE A 27 -10.58 -19.40 19.52
C PHE A 27 -9.46 -19.69 18.53
N ILE A 28 -9.15 -20.97 18.25
CA ILE A 28 -8.18 -21.34 17.20
C ILE A 28 -8.74 -20.98 15.81
N SER A 29 -10.02 -21.23 15.59
CA SER A 29 -10.72 -20.82 14.37
C SER A 29 -10.70 -19.30 14.22
N LEU A 30 -11.03 -18.55 15.29
CA LEU A 30 -10.96 -17.10 15.33
C LEU A 30 -9.54 -16.59 15.13
N VAL A 31 -8.50 -17.19 15.72
CA VAL A 31 -7.09 -16.81 15.47
C VAL A 31 -6.70 -17.06 14.01
N LYS A 32 -7.16 -18.17 13.43
CA LYS A 32 -6.98 -18.52 12.01
C LYS A 32 -7.84 -17.68 11.07
N ILE A 33 -8.99 -17.16 11.48
CA ILE A 33 -9.84 -16.28 10.67
C ILE A 33 -9.36 -14.82 10.86
N THR A 34 -8.83 -14.46 12.03
CA THR A 34 -7.97 -13.29 12.26
C THR A 34 -6.57 -13.49 11.69
N SER A 35 -6.41 -14.38 10.68
CA SER A 35 -5.35 -14.29 9.69
C SER A 35 -5.16 -12.88 9.14
N ILE A 36 -6.12 -11.97 9.36
CA ILE A 36 -5.96 -10.52 9.29
C ILE A 36 -4.68 -10.03 10.01
N VAL A 37 -4.31 -10.47 11.22
CA VAL A 37 -3.06 -10.02 11.87
C VAL A 37 -1.82 -10.58 11.17
N GLY A 38 -1.87 -11.83 10.71
CA GLY A 38 -0.79 -12.43 9.91
C GLY A 38 -0.66 -11.80 8.53
N TYR A 39 -1.78 -11.45 7.90
CA TYR A 39 -1.88 -10.77 6.63
C TYR A 39 -1.41 -9.32 6.75
N ILE A 40 -1.85 -8.58 7.77
CA ILE A 40 -1.38 -7.23 8.10
C ILE A 40 0.13 -7.27 8.38
N ALA A 41 0.61 -8.19 9.22
CA ALA A 41 2.03 -8.31 9.51
C ALA A 41 2.86 -8.69 8.27
N VAL A 42 2.36 -9.59 7.41
CA VAL A 42 3.00 -9.94 6.14
C VAL A 42 3.00 -8.75 5.18
N GLN A 43 1.90 -8.02 5.08
CA GLN A 43 1.82 -6.80 4.29
C GLN A 43 2.81 -5.75 4.80
N ASP A 44 2.93 -5.54 6.11
CA ASP A 44 3.84 -4.57 6.72
C ASP A 44 5.32 -4.97 6.52
N LEU A 45 5.66 -6.25 6.71
CA LEU A 45 7.00 -6.78 6.46
C LEU A 45 7.38 -6.72 4.98
N THR A 46 6.45 -7.05 4.09
CA THR A 46 6.67 -6.99 2.64
C THR A 46 6.84 -5.54 2.20
N LYS A 47 6.03 -4.61 2.73
CA LYS A 47 6.20 -3.17 2.51
C LYS A 47 7.57 -2.70 2.99
N ALA A 48 7.98 -3.07 4.20
CA ALA A 48 9.33 -2.76 4.68
C ALA A 48 10.41 -3.33 3.76
N SER A 49 10.21 -4.53 3.19
CA SER A 49 11.09 -5.12 2.16
C SER A 49 11.17 -4.26 0.91
N ASP A 50 10.01 -3.85 0.38
CA ASP A 50 9.92 -3.06 -0.85
C ASP A 50 10.60 -1.69 -0.67
N ILE A 51 10.46 -1.09 0.53
CA ILE A 51 11.14 0.15 0.91
C ILE A 51 12.66 -0.03 1.01
N ILE A 52 13.12 -1.15 1.56
CA ILE A 52 14.56 -1.43 1.62
C ILE A 52 15.08 -1.69 0.21
N ARG A 53 14.37 -2.49 -0.59
CA ARG A 53 14.72 -2.80 -1.98
C ARG A 53 14.81 -1.54 -2.83
N SER A 54 13.89 -0.58 -2.67
CA SER A 54 13.92 0.69 -3.42
C SER A 54 15.14 1.55 -3.05
N ARG A 55 15.60 1.49 -1.80
CA ARG A 55 16.76 2.26 -1.31
C ARG A 55 18.10 1.61 -1.58
N THR A 56 18.20 0.29 -1.41
CA THR A 56 19.44 -0.47 -1.57
C THR A 56 19.65 -0.95 -3.00
N PHE A 57 18.60 -0.93 -3.83
CA PHE A 57 18.57 -1.55 -5.16
C PHE A 57 18.93 -3.05 -5.14
N ASP A 58 18.74 -3.70 -3.99
CA ASP A 58 19.04 -5.10 -3.77
C ASP A 58 17.75 -5.83 -3.37
N ALA A 59 17.30 -6.76 -4.20
CA ALA A 59 16.12 -7.56 -3.93
C ALA A 59 16.40 -8.79 -3.06
N PHE A 60 17.65 -9.27 -3.02
CA PHE A 60 18.01 -10.56 -2.45
C PHE A 60 17.99 -10.54 -0.92
N PHE A 61 18.76 -9.64 -0.32
CA PHE A 61 18.86 -9.57 1.15
C PHE A 61 17.53 -9.18 1.83
N PRO A 62 16.76 -8.19 1.35
CA PRO A 62 15.50 -7.81 1.99
C PRO A 62 14.44 -8.92 1.94
N LEU A 63 14.33 -9.66 0.84
CA LEU A 63 13.37 -10.76 0.72
C LEU A 63 13.75 -11.94 1.63
N ILE A 64 15.03 -12.29 1.72
CA ILE A 64 15.49 -13.34 2.65
C ILE A 64 15.26 -12.91 4.10
N MET A 65 15.57 -11.66 4.44
CA MET A 65 15.35 -11.14 5.78
C MET A 65 13.87 -11.22 6.17
N VAL A 66 12.95 -10.83 5.27
CA VAL A 66 11.51 -10.95 5.50
C VAL A 66 11.07 -12.40 5.64
N ALA A 67 11.57 -13.30 4.79
CA ALA A 67 11.26 -14.73 4.91
C ALA A 67 11.72 -15.32 6.25
N VAL A 68 12.92 -14.95 6.71
CA VAL A 68 13.47 -15.37 8.01
C VAL A 68 12.66 -14.78 9.16
N LEU A 69 12.35 -13.48 9.13
CA LEU A 69 11.55 -12.82 10.14
C LEU A 69 10.14 -13.43 10.23
N TYR A 70 9.51 -13.70 9.09
CA TYR A 70 8.22 -14.37 9.02
C TYR A 70 8.27 -15.78 9.62
N PHE A 71 9.31 -16.56 9.29
CA PHE A 71 9.52 -17.90 9.84
C PHE A 71 9.72 -17.86 11.36
N LEU A 72 10.52 -16.92 11.87
CA LEU A 72 10.75 -16.74 13.29
C LEU A 72 9.49 -16.30 14.04
N LEU A 73 8.78 -15.28 13.54
CA LEU A 73 7.53 -14.79 14.11
C LEU A 73 6.48 -15.90 14.16
N SER A 74 6.28 -16.60 13.04
CA SER A 74 5.35 -17.73 12.96
C SER A 74 5.74 -18.84 13.92
N GLY A 75 7.04 -19.16 14.01
CA GLY A 75 7.58 -20.15 14.92
C GLY A 75 7.34 -19.81 16.40
N VAL A 76 7.61 -18.56 16.79
CA VAL A 76 7.39 -18.06 18.16
C VAL A 76 5.89 -18.07 18.51
N LEU A 77 5.03 -17.60 17.62
CA LEU A 77 3.58 -17.65 17.80
C LEU A 77 3.08 -19.08 18.00
N ILE A 78 3.55 -20.02 17.17
CA ILE A 78 3.20 -21.44 17.29
C ILE A 78 3.70 -22.00 18.63
N GLN A 79 4.93 -21.65 19.06
CA GLN A 79 5.45 -22.11 20.35
C GLN A 79 4.67 -21.56 21.53
N ILE A 80 4.35 -20.27 21.55
CA ILE A 80 3.50 -19.65 22.60
C ILE A 80 2.14 -20.35 22.65
N LEU A 81 1.52 -20.59 21.49
CA LEU A 81 0.25 -21.30 21.40
C LEU A 81 0.37 -22.73 21.97
N SER A 82 1.47 -23.42 21.67
CA SER A 82 1.73 -24.78 22.16
C SER A 82 2.01 -24.83 23.67
N LEU A 83 2.67 -23.82 24.23
CA LEU A 83 2.92 -23.70 25.66
C LEU A 83 1.62 -23.46 26.43
N VAL A 84 0.77 -22.54 25.92
CA VAL A 84 -0.57 -22.30 26.45
C VAL A 84 -1.43 -23.56 26.35
N GLU A 85 -1.34 -24.30 25.24
CA GLU A 85 -2.04 -25.58 25.06
C GLU A 85 -1.64 -26.63 26.11
N VAL A 86 -0.35 -26.77 26.41
CA VAL A 86 0.17 -27.74 27.40
C VAL A 86 -0.21 -27.37 28.84
N GLN A 87 -0.33 -26.07 29.14
CA GLN A 87 -0.73 -25.60 30.47
C GLN A 87 -2.23 -25.75 30.73
N VAL A 88 -3.05 -25.73 29.67
CA VAL A 88 -4.52 -25.71 29.78
C VAL A 88 -5.15 -27.09 29.55
N ASP A 89 -4.49 -28.02 28.84
CA ASP A 89 -5.01 -29.36 28.55
C ASP A 89 -4.21 -30.50 29.25
N PRO A 90 -4.76 -31.12 30.32
CA PRO A 90 -4.11 -32.25 31.00
C PRO A 90 -3.92 -33.50 30.12
N LYS A 91 -4.69 -33.66 29.02
CA LYS A 91 -4.52 -34.77 28.07
C LYS A 91 -3.38 -34.51 27.08
N ALA A 92 -3.00 -33.26 26.82
CA ALA A 92 -1.84 -32.91 26.00
C ALA A 92 -0.53 -33.31 26.69
N ARG A 93 -0.44 -33.16 28.02
CA ARG A 93 0.68 -33.70 28.84
C ARG A 93 0.83 -35.22 28.70
N ARG A 94 -0.28 -35.96 28.64
CA ARG A 94 -0.27 -37.42 28.42
C ARG A 94 0.06 -37.81 26.97
N LYS A 95 -0.39 -37.05 25.96
CA LYS A 95 -0.04 -37.28 24.55
C LYS A 95 1.41 -36.92 24.21
N ALA A 96 1.96 -35.86 24.80
CA ALA A 96 3.38 -35.52 24.64
C ALA A 96 4.27 -36.63 25.24
N ALA A 97 3.91 -37.17 26.41
CA ALA A 97 4.59 -38.31 27.02
C ALA A 97 4.33 -39.66 26.31
N ALA A 98 3.21 -39.82 25.59
CA ALA A 98 2.83 -41.06 24.91
C ALA A 98 3.09 -41.06 23.38
N SER A 99 3.63 -39.98 22.80
CA SER A 99 3.83 -39.86 21.35
C SER A 99 5.16 -40.40 20.84
N VAL A 100 5.55 -41.60 21.28
CA VAL A 100 6.45 -42.45 20.47
C VAL A 100 5.59 -43.11 19.40
N SER A 101 5.19 -42.33 18.38
CA SER A 101 4.35 -42.76 17.23
C SER A 101 4.79 -44.14 16.72
N THR A 102 4.00 -45.20 16.88
CA THR A 102 4.32 -46.55 16.35
C THR A 102 4.21 -46.65 14.82
N ASN A 103 3.69 -45.62 14.16
CA ASN A 103 3.55 -45.58 12.70
C ASN A 103 4.88 -45.11 12.05
N PRO A 104 5.55 -45.98 11.25
CA PRO A 104 6.86 -45.69 10.66
C PRO A 104 6.82 -44.53 9.66
N ILE A 105 5.70 -44.34 8.96
CA ILE A 105 5.52 -43.27 7.97
C ILE A 105 5.43 -41.90 8.66
N LYS A 106 4.69 -41.80 9.77
CA LYS A 106 4.62 -40.55 10.55
C LYS A 106 5.95 -40.19 11.22
N ARG A 107 6.74 -41.17 11.69
CA ARG A 107 8.10 -40.92 12.20
C ARG A 107 9.04 -40.44 11.10
N ALA A 108 9.02 -41.10 9.95
CA ALA A 108 9.81 -40.69 8.80
C ALA A 108 9.43 -39.27 8.36
N TRP A 109 8.14 -38.99 8.23
CA TRP A 109 7.66 -37.65 7.87
C TRP A 109 8.07 -36.59 8.90
N LEU A 110 7.89 -36.82 10.21
CA LEU A 110 8.35 -35.90 11.25
C LEU A 110 9.87 -35.68 11.25
N ARG A 111 10.66 -36.70 10.90
CA ARG A 111 12.14 -36.62 10.82
C ARG A 111 12.61 -35.84 9.59
N TYR A 112 11.90 -35.99 8.45
CA TYR A 112 12.27 -35.32 7.20
C TYR A 112 11.53 -34.00 6.96
N LYS A 113 10.47 -33.69 7.72
CA LYS A 113 9.72 -32.42 7.65
C LYS A 113 10.62 -31.18 7.69
N PRO A 114 11.61 -31.04 8.61
CA PRO A 114 12.54 -29.91 8.56
C PRO A 114 13.43 -29.91 7.31
N PHE A 115 13.86 -31.07 6.82
CA PHE A 115 14.63 -31.19 5.57
C PHE A 115 13.80 -30.81 4.33
N VAL A 116 12.51 -31.17 4.29
CA VAL A 116 11.59 -30.80 3.20
C VAL A 116 11.38 -29.29 3.19
N TYR A 117 11.21 -28.65 4.35
CA TYR A 117 11.15 -27.19 4.43
C TYR A 117 12.48 -26.53 4.04
N LEU A 118 13.62 -27.13 4.39
CA LEU A 118 14.94 -26.64 3.98
C LEU A 118 15.14 -26.74 2.47
N ILE A 119 14.69 -27.84 1.84
CA ILE A 119 14.75 -28.03 0.38
C ILE A 119 13.80 -27.06 -0.33
N LEU A 120 12.56 -26.91 0.14
CA LEU A 120 11.62 -25.92 -0.40
C LEU A 120 12.17 -24.50 -0.29
N PHE A 121 12.77 -24.15 0.86
CA PHE A 121 13.44 -22.87 1.06
C PHE A 121 14.62 -22.71 0.09
N ALA A 122 15.47 -23.72 -0.06
CA ALA A 122 16.60 -23.71 -0.98
C ALA A 122 16.15 -23.58 -2.46
N VAL A 123 15.04 -24.22 -2.85
CA VAL A 123 14.46 -24.09 -4.19
C VAL A 123 13.93 -22.67 -4.44
N VAL A 124 13.26 -22.06 -3.45
CA VAL A 124 12.80 -20.66 -3.54
C VAL A 124 13.99 -19.71 -3.61
N VAL A 125 15.03 -19.93 -2.81
CA VAL A 125 16.27 -19.13 -2.85
C VAL A 125 16.98 -19.31 -4.20
N LEU A 126 17.08 -20.54 -4.72
CA LEU A 126 17.71 -20.81 -6.02
C LEU A 126 16.90 -20.19 -7.17
N ALA A 127 15.57 -20.27 -7.13
CA ALA A 127 14.71 -19.60 -8.09
C ALA A 127 14.89 -18.08 -8.06
N ALA A 128 14.99 -17.49 -6.86
CA ALA A 128 15.25 -16.06 -6.65
C ALA A 128 16.68 -15.63 -7.06
N LEU A 129 17.64 -16.55 -7.07
CA LEU A 129 19.02 -16.31 -7.56
C LEU A 129 19.13 -16.38 -9.09
N ILE A 130 18.27 -17.18 -9.74
CA ILE A 130 18.29 -17.37 -11.20
C ILE A 130 17.56 -16.23 -11.93
N THR A 131 16.52 -15.64 -11.31
CA THR A 131 15.73 -14.56 -11.93
C THR A 131 16.55 -13.33 -12.35
N PRO A 132 17.45 -12.76 -11.52
CA PRO A 132 18.29 -11.62 -11.93
C PRO A 132 19.27 -11.98 -13.06
N LEU A 133 19.72 -13.24 -13.09
CA LEU A 133 20.64 -13.77 -14.11
C LEU A 133 19.95 -13.88 -15.49
N LEU A 134 18.68 -14.29 -15.51
CA LEU A 134 17.87 -14.33 -16.74
C LEU A 134 17.44 -12.93 -17.19
N GLU A 135 17.21 -11.99 -16.27
CA GLU A 135 16.77 -10.64 -16.57
C GLU A 135 17.90 -9.75 -17.11
N ASN A 136 19.16 -10.03 -16.74
CA ASN A 136 20.34 -9.41 -17.36
C ASN A 136 20.61 -9.88 -18.79
N ALA A 137 20.02 -11.00 -19.25
CA ALA A 137 20.23 -11.51 -20.61
C ALA A 137 19.45 -10.72 -21.69
N ARG A 138 18.40 -9.99 -21.32
CA ARG A 138 17.76 -9.01 -22.22
C ARG A 138 18.58 -7.73 -22.16
N GLY A 139 19.37 -7.41 -23.18
CA GLY A 139 20.21 -6.19 -23.18
C GLY A 139 19.39 -4.92 -22.89
N VAL A 140 19.97 -3.98 -22.16
CA VAL A 140 19.41 -2.62 -22.01
C VAL A 140 19.79 -1.84 -23.27
N SER A 141 18.83 -1.16 -23.90
CA SER A 141 19.11 -0.31 -25.05
C SER A 141 19.98 0.88 -24.63
N GLU A 142 21.04 1.16 -25.39
CA GLU A 142 21.96 2.29 -25.18
C GLU A 142 21.69 3.42 -26.18
N GLY A 143 22.11 4.65 -25.84
CA GLY A 143 21.93 5.84 -26.67
C GLY A 143 20.98 6.89 -26.06
N PRO A 144 20.76 8.02 -26.74
CA PRO A 144 19.93 9.11 -26.23
C PRO A 144 18.43 8.74 -26.16
N ILE A 145 17.69 9.39 -25.26
CA ILE A 145 16.25 9.23 -25.04
C ILE A 145 15.60 10.60 -25.24
N ARG A 146 14.95 10.79 -26.40
CA ARG A 146 14.42 12.10 -26.84
C ARG A 146 12.91 12.16 -26.81
N SER A 147 12.27 11.00 -26.87
CA SER A 147 10.84 10.83 -26.95
C SER A 147 10.38 9.69 -26.04
N LEU A 148 9.07 9.65 -25.76
CA LEU A 148 8.48 8.56 -24.97
C LEU A 148 8.63 7.19 -25.65
N ALA A 149 8.71 7.14 -26.98
CA ALA A 149 8.96 5.90 -27.73
C ALA A 149 10.34 5.30 -27.42
N ASP A 150 11.33 6.13 -27.08
CA ASP A 150 12.70 5.69 -26.76
C ASP A 150 12.82 5.00 -25.39
N LEU A 151 11.71 4.90 -24.63
CA LEU A 151 11.63 4.16 -23.37
C LEU A 151 11.63 2.64 -23.60
N GLU A 152 11.29 2.16 -24.79
CA GLU A 152 11.37 0.73 -25.11
C GLU A 152 12.83 0.23 -24.99
N GLY A 153 13.02 -0.85 -24.27
CA GLY A 153 14.32 -1.46 -23.96
C GLY A 153 15.09 -0.77 -22.84
N ARG A 154 14.52 0.26 -22.19
CA ARG A 154 15.19 1.02 -21.11
C ARG A 154 14.82 0.52 -19.72
N ARG A 155 15.58 1.00 -18.73
CA ARG A 155 15.25 0.82 -17.32
C ARG A 155 14.39 1.98 -16.87
N VAL A 156 13.16 1.70 -16.47
CA VAL A 156 12.19 2.74 -16.15
C VAL A 156 11.70 2.58 -14.72
N CYS A 157 11.89 3.62 -13.90
CA CYS A 157 11.24 3.72 -12.62
C CYS A 157 9.75 3.99 -12.81
N VAL A 158 8.92 3.25 -12.08
CA VAL A 158 7.49 3.51 -11.93
C VAL A 158 7.13 3.43 -10.45
N ILE A 159 6.16 4.24 -10.01
CA ILE A 159 5.61 4.08 -8.66
C ILE A 159 4.58 2.96 -8.68
N THR A 160 4.79 1.92 -7.87
CA THR A 160 3.97 0.70 -7.87
C THR A 160 2.49 0.99 -7.67
N GLY A 161 1.64 0.43 -8.54
CA GLY A 161 0.17 0.53 -8.42
C GLY A 161 -0.43 1.86 -8.89
N THR A 162 0.39 2.76 -9.43
CA THR A 162 -0.07 4.04 -9.99
C THR A 162 -0.49 3.89 -11.45
N THR A 163 -1.19 4.88 -11.99
CA THR A 163 -1.62 4.81 -13.39
C THR A 163 -0.45 4.90 -14.35
N GLY A 164 0.66 5.55 -13.97
CA GLY A 164 1.90 5.51 -14.75
C GLY A 164 2.47 4.10 -14.87
N ASP A 165 2.46 3.32 -13.78
CA ASP A 165 2.84 1.91 -13.77
C ASP A 165 1.92 1.08 -14.70
N ILE A 166 0.60 1.21 -14.54
CA ILE A 166 -0.40 0.50 -15.33
C ILE A 166 -0.29 0.86 -16.82
N ALA A 167 -0.20 2.15 -17.14
CA ALA A 167 -0.09 2.65 -18.50
C ALA A 167 1.19 2.15 -19.17
N MET A 168 2.33 2.16 -18.46
CA MET A 168 3.57 1.62 -18.97
C MET A 168 3.46 0.13 -19.27
N LYS A 169 2.97 -0.68 -18.33
CA LYS A 169 2.80 -2.13 -18.50
C LYS A 169 1.81 -2.48 -19.62
N ARG A 170 0.80 -1.63 -19.85
CA ARG A 170 -0.15 -1.78 -20.95
C ARG A 170 0.49 -1.49 -22.31
N LEU A 171 1.19 -0.36 -22.41
CA LEU A 171 1.64 0.22 -23.69
C LEU A 171 3.02 -0.26 -24.15
N TYR A 172 3.96 -0.52 -23.23
CA TYR A 172 5.34 -0.89 -23.53
C TYR A 172 5.58 -2.36 -23.19
N LYS A 173 6.18 -3.11 -24.11
CA LYS A 173 6.28 -4.58 -24.00
C LYS A 173 7.65 -5.04 -23.50
N ASN A 174 8.69 -4.28 -23.80
CA ASN A 174 10.07 -4.59 -23.47
C ASN A 174 10.68 -3.45 -22.65
N VAL A 175 10.22 -3.27 -21.41
CA VAL A 175 10.81 -2.31 -20.46
C VAL A 175 11.31 -3.08 -19.24
N LYS A 176 12.47 -2.68 -18.72
CA LYS A 176 12.96 -3.18 -17.43
C LYS A 176 12.43 -2.28 -16.33
N TYR A 177 11.40 -2.75 -15.66
CA TYR A 177 10.75 -1.97 -14.59
C TYR A 177 11.60 -1.97 -13.33
N LEU A 178 11.75 -0.78 -12.74
CA LEU A 178 12.18 -0.63 -11.36
C LEU A 178 10.97 -0.12 -10.56
N ASP A 179 10.31 -1.05 -9.87
CA ASP A 179 9.14 -0.77 -9.04
C ASP A 179 9.58 -0.03 -7.76
N ILE A 180 9.10 1.21 -7.59
CA ILE A 180 9.45 2.11 -6.50
C ILE A 180 8.21 2.47 -5.69
N VAL A 181 8.38 2.69 -4.38
CA VAL A 181 7.30 3.16 -3.49
C VAL A 181 7.37 4.67 -3.27
N TYR A 182 8.57 5.25 -3.18
CA TYR A 182 8.79 6.66 -2.85
C TYR A 182 9.52 7.42 -3.96
N ILE A 183 9.04 8.62 -4.29
CA ILE A 183 9.63 9.50 -5.32
C ILE A 183 11.15 9.75 -5.12
N PRO A 184 11.66 10.01 -3.89
CA PRO A 184 13.11 10.19 -3.68
C PRO A 184 13.96 8.99 -4.09
N ASP A 185 13.43 7.76 -3.97
CA ASP A 185 14.15 6.56 -4.36
C ASP A 185 14.26 6.46 -5.90
N ALA A 186 13.22 6.89 -6.64
CA ALA A 186 13.27 6.99 -8.10
C ALA A 186 14.29 8.03 -8.56
N VAL A 187 14.32 9.20 -7.91
CA VAL A 187 15.32 10.26 -8.13
C VAL A 187 16.74 9.73 -7.88
N LEU A 188 16.94 9.01 -6.77
CA LEU A 188 18.24 8.40 -6.45
C LEU A 188 18.64 7.35 -7.49
N ALA A 189 17.71 6.50 -7.92
CA ALA A 189 17.95 5.48 -8.94
C ALA A 189 18.43 6.10 -10.27
N MET A 190 17.78 7.20 -10.67
CA MET A 190 18.14 7.98 -11.85
C MET A 190 19.54 8.59 -11.71
N LYS A 191 19.84 9.22 -10.57
CA LYS A 191 21.17 9.79 -10.24
C LYS A 191 22.29 8.75 -10.25
N LYS A 192 22.00 7.52 -9.83
CA LYS A 192 22.98 6.42 -9.75
C LYS A 192 23.06 5.59 -11.04
N ASN A 193 22.49 6.07 -12.15
CA ASN A 193 22.42 5.35 -13.42
C ASN A 193 21.83 3.93 -13.27
N LYS A 194 20.92 3.73 -12.32
CA LYS A 194 20.18 2.48 -12.11
C LYS A 194 18.88 2.44 -12.91
N ALA A 195 18.30 3.60 -13.17
CA ALA A 195 17.21 3.80 -14.12
C ALA A 195 17.59 4.85 -15.16
N ASP A 196 16.97 4.79 -16.33
CA ASP A 196 17.19 5.70 -17.46
C ASP A 196 16.06 6.72 -17.60
N ALA A 197 14.86 6.37 -17.13
CA ALA A 197 13.72 7.28 -17.03
C ALA A 197 12.91 7.04 -15.74
N PHE A 198 12.18 8.07 -15.31
CA PHE A 198 11.16 7.97 -14.28
C PHE A 198 9.82 8.42 -14.83
N VAL A 199 8.84 7.51 -14.84
CA VAL A 199 7.48 7.74 -15.35
C VAL A 199 6.52 7.96 -14.20
N PHE A 200 5.83 9.11 -14.23
CA PHE A 200 4.89 9.51 -13.19
C PHE A 200 3.98 10.65 -13.65
N ASP A 201 3.12 11.15 -12.75
CA ASP A 201 2.27 12.32 -12.97
C ASP A 201 3.11 13.55 -13.35
N LYS A 202 2.78 14.23 -14.46
CA LYS A 202 3.55 15.38 -14.96
C LYS A 202 3.61 16.53 -13.96
N ASN A 203 2.54 16.78 -13.21
CA ASN A 203 2.56 17.85 -12.21
C ASN A 203 3.53 17.49 -11.09
N SER A 204 3.51 16.26 -10.57
CA SER A 204 4.52 15.83 -9.60
C SER A 204 5.94 15.81 -10.15
N LEU A 205 6.13 15.43 -11.42
CA LEU A 205 7.44 15.46 -12.06
C LEU A 205 7.99 16.89 -12.18
N LYS A 206 7.15 17.92 -12.41
CA LYS A 206 7.61 19.33 -12.40
C LYS A 206 8.26 19.68 -11.07
N TYR A 207 7.68 19.28 -9.93
CA TYR A 207 8.26 19.51 -8.61
C TYR A 207 9.57 18.75 -8.39
N VAL A 208 9.69 17.54 -8.94
CA VAL A 208 10.97 16.83 -8.96
C VAL A 208 12.02 17.64 -9.72
N LEU A 209 11.68 18.21 -10.87
CA LEU A 209 12.60 18.98 -11.71
C LEU A 209 13.07 20.29 -11.07
N ILE A 210 12.21 20.97 -10.30
CA ILE A 210 12.59 22.21 -9.57
C ILE A 210 13.80 21.95 -8.65
N ARG A 211 13.88 20.77 -8.04
CA ARG A 211 14.95 20.39 -7.08
C ARG A 211 16.08 19.56 -7.70
N ASN A 212 15.96 19.18 -8.98
CA ASN A 212 16.89 18.28 -9.67
C ASN A 212 17.11 18.77 -11.10
N GLU A 213 17.91 19.83 -11.25
CA GLU A 213 18.19 20.50 -12.52
C GLU A 213 18.86 19.59 -13.56
N GLU A 214 19.50 18.49 -13.15
CA GLU A 214 20.14 17.51 -14.03
C GLU A 214 19.14 16.65 -14.82
N PHE A 215 17.84 16.74 -14.50
CA PHE A 215 16.79 16.02 -15.19
C PHE A 215 16.02 16.93 -16.14
N VAL A 216 15.30 16.31 -17.08
CA VAL A 216 14.44 17.00 -18.04
C VAL A 216 13.22 16.15 -18.38
N MET A 217 12.07 16.80 -18.53
CA MET A 217 10.85 16.15 -18.99
C MET A 217 10.94 15.83 -20.49
N LEU A 218 10.55 14.61 -20.86
CA LEU A 218 10.34 14.24 -22.26
C LEU A 218 9.07 14.92 -22.81
N PRO A 219 9.07 15.33 -24.08
CA PRO A 219 7.89 15.93 -24.70
C PRO A 219 6.75 14.91 -24.83
N GLY A 220 5.50 15.40 -24.72
CA GLY A 220 4.28 14.60 -24.84
C GLY A 220 3.78 14.04 -23.51
N GLU A 221 2.90 13.05 -23.62
CA GLU A 221 2.34 12.29 -22.50
C GLU A 221 2.17 10.83 -22.90
N ILE A 222 2.33 9.93 -21.94
CA ILE A 222 2.16 8.48 -22.11
C ILE A 222 0.67 8.12 -22.09
N ASP A 223 -0.06 8.76 -21.19
CA ASP A 223 -1.51 8.61 -21.03
C ASP A 223 -2.07 9.87 -20.37
N SER A 224 -3.37 10.10 -20.54
CA SER A 224 -4.08 11.20 -19.92
C SER A 224 -5.40 10.68 -19.38
N VAL A 225 -5.60 10.84 -18.07
CA VAL A 225 -6.68 10.15 -17.35
C VAL A 225 -7.35 11.12 -16.39
N ASP A 226 -8.67 11.04 -16.36
CA ASP A 226 -9.48 11.83 -15.43
C ASP A 226 -9.26 11.37 -13.99
N ILE A 227 -9.28 12.33 -13.07
CA ILE A 227 -9.14 12.07 -11.64
C ILE A 227 -10.49 12.30 -10.97
N GLY A 228 -10.94 11.29 -10.22
CA GLY A 228 -12.17 11.33 -9.46
C GLY A 228 -11.96 10.94 -8.00
N ILE A 229 -13.00 11.14 -7.20
CA ILE A 229 -13.02 10.74 -5.79
C ILE A 229 -13.65 9.34 -5.73
N PRO A 230 -12.88 8.27 -5.42
CA PRO A 230 -13.47 6.96 -5.19
C PRO A 230 -14.25 6.94 -3.88
N ILE A 231 -15.41 6.28 -3.94
CA ILE A 231 -16.33 6.05 -2.83
C ILE A 231 -16.66 4.55 -2.79
N LYS A 232 -17.00 4.04 -1.61
CA LYS A 232 -17.45 2.65 -1.46
C LYS A 232 -18.59 2.34 -2.45
N LYS A 233 -18.43 1.25 -3.20
CA LYS A 233 -19.40 0.80 -4.20
C LYS A 233 -20.81 0.65 -3.62
N GLY A 234 -21.80 1.19 -4.32
CA GLY A 234 -23.21 1.20 -3.93
C GLY A 234 -23.58 2.29 -2.92
N ASN A 235 -22.64 3.10 -2.43
CA ASN A 235 -22.93 4.19 -1.49
C ASN A 235 -23.39 5.46 -2.24
N THR A 236 -24.61 5.40 -2.76
CA THR A 236 -25.20 6.47 -3.59
C THR A 236 -25.41 7.78 -2.82
N THR A 237 -25.65 7.73 -1.51
CA THR A 237 -25.80 8.94 -0.68
C THR A 237 -24.53 9.78 -0.68
N VAL A 238 -23.39 9.18 -0.29
CA VAL A 238 -22.11 9.90 -0.26
C VAL A 238 -21.70 10.33 -1.67
N LEU A 239 -21.92 9.47 -2.67
CA LEU A 239 -21.62 9.80 -4.06
C LEU A 239 -22.37 11.04 -4.55
N ASN A 240 -23.67 11.15 -4.26
CA ASN A 240 -24.48 12.30 -4.66
C ASN A 240 -24.08 13.58 -3.92
N GLU A 241 -23.87 13.50 -2.61
CA GLU A 241 -23.38 14.62 -1.78
C GLU A 241 -22.05 15.18 -2.32
N ILE A 242 -21.10 14.30 -2.65
CA ILE A 242 -19.81 14.68 -3.22
C ILE A 242 -19.96 15.27 -4.62
N ASN A 243 -20.78 14.67 -5.49
CA ASN A 243 -21.01 15.18 -6.84
C ASN A 243 -21.66 16.57 -6.86
N GLU A 244 -22.63 16.81 -5.98
CA GLU A 244 -23.26 18.12 -5.84
C GLU A 244 -22.26 19.17 -5.33
N SER A 245 -21.45 18.81 -4.33
CA SER A 245 -20.41 19.69 -3.80
C SER A 245 -19.34 20.01 -4.86
N LEU A 246 -18.89 19.02 -5.62
CA LEU A 246 -17.93 19.21 -6.71
C LEU A 246 -18.48 20.10 -7.82
N ARG A 247 -19.76 19.93 -8.20
CA ARG A 247 -20.41 20.84 -9.17
C ARG A 247 -20.42 22.27 -8.67
N GLY A 248 -20.77 22.52 -7.40
CA GLY A 248 -20.72 23.86 -6.82
C GLY A 248 -19.31 24.48 -6.84
N LEU A 249 -18.28 23.69 -6.53
CA LEU A 249 -16.88 24.14 -6.61
C LEU A 249 -16.43 24.40 -8.05
N GLN A 250 -16.92 23.64 -9.01
CA GLN A 250 -16.65 23.84 -10.43
C GLN A 250 -17.35 25.10 -10.96
N GLU A 251 -18.65 25.26 -10.68
CA GLU A 251 -19.47 26.39 -11.14
C GLU A 251 -19.00 27.73 -10.55
N SER A 252 -18.52 27.73 -9.30
CA SER A 252 -17.92 28.91 -8.68
C SER A 252 -16.52 29.26 -9.20
N GLY A 253 -15.90 28.39 -10.02
CA GLY A 253 -14.52 28.55 -10.50
C GLY A 253 -13.45 28.18 -9.47
N MET A 254 -13.83 27.69 -8.30
CA MET A 254 -12.91 27.37 -7.21
C MET A 254 -11.93 26.25 -7.58
N LEU A 255 -12.38 25.22 -8.30
CA LEU A 255 -11.48 24.15 -8.76
C LEU A 255 -10.37 24.70 -9.68
N SER A 256 -10.69 25.65 -10.56
CA SER A 256 -9.70 26.29 -11.44
C SER A 256 -8.74 27.18 -10.67
N GLU A 257 -9.23 27.91 -9.65
CA GLU A 257 -8.39 28.72 -8.78
C GLU A 257 -7.39 27.86 -7.98
N MET A 258 -7.86 26.75 -7.43
CA MET A 258 -7.01 25.76 -6.77
C MET A 258 -5.97 25.21 -7.73
N TYR A 259 -6.36 24.80 -8.93
CA TYR A 259 -5.43 24.26 -9.92
C TYR A 259 -4.29 25.25 -10.22
N ARG A 260 -4.64 26.52 -10.48
CA ARG A 260 -3.67 27.58 -10.73
C ARG A 260 -2.69 27.76 -9.58
N ARG A 261 -3.19 27.89 -8.35
CA ARG A 261 -2.35 28.08 -7.14
C ARG A 261 -1.43 26.89 -6.85
N TRP A 262 -1.88 25.66 -7.08
CA TRP A 262 -1.11 24.46 -6.74
C TRP A 262 -0.23 23.94 -7.88
N PHE A 263 -0.51 24.23 -9.15
CA PHE A 263 0.18 23.59 -10.28
C PHE A 263 0.78 24.55 -11.32
N GLU A 264 0.33 25.80 -11.38
CA GLU A 264 0.80 26.79 -12.37
C GLU A 264 1.67 27.89 -11.75
N GLU A 265 1.37 28.30 -10.52
CA GLU A 265 2.16 29.29 -9.79
C GLU A 265 3.40 28.63 -9.17
N ASP A 266 4.55 29.29 -9.30
CA ASP A 266 5.77 28.91 -8.59
C ASP A 266 5.65 29.32 -7.13
N TRP A 267 6.03 28.43 -6.22
CA TRP A 267 6.04 28.71 -4.79
C TRP A 267 7.27 28.13 -4.10
N ASP A 268 7.90 28.94 -3.22
CA ASP A 268 8.99 28.50 -2.33
C ASP A 268 8.44 27.76 -1.10
N THR A 269 7.25 28.19 -0.65
CA THR A 269 6.48 27.58 0.44
C THR A 269 5.09 27.23 -0.08
N PRO A 270 4.54 26.05 0.26
CA PRO A 270 3.28 25.62 -0.31
C PRO A 270 2.14 26.59 0.01
N PRO A 271 1.16 26.76 -0.91
CA PRO A 271 -0.03 27.54 -0.65
C PRO A 271 -0.68 27.15 0.70
N PRO A 272 -1.15 28.12 1.50
CA PRO A 272 -1.81 27.82 2.75
C PRO A 272 -3.13 27.10 2.49
N LEU A 273 -3.47 26.16 3.37
CA LEU A 273 -4.81 25.56 3.39
C LEU A 273 -5.86 26.65 3.69
N PRO A 274 -7.09 26.49 3.20
CA PRO A 274 -8.11 27.53 3.32
C PRO A 274 -8.55 27.69 4.79
N ASP A 275 -8.75 28.93 5.22
CA ASP A 275 -9.29 29.26 6.53
C ASP A 275 -10.81 29.05 6.53
N LEU A 276 -11.23 27.81 6.80
CA LEU A 276 -12.63 27.38 6.80
C LEU A 276 -13.02 26.85 8.18
N PRO A 277 -14.28 27.05 8.63
CA PRO A 277 -14.80 26.44 9.85
C PRO A 277 -14.61 24.90 9.86
N THR A 278 -14.05 24.38 10.94
CA THR A 278 -13.75 22.94 11.12
C THR A 278 -14.74 22.22 12.05
N ASP A 279 -15.76 22.92 12.55
CA ASP A 279 -16.71 22.47 13.57
C ASP A 279 -18.04 21.98 12.98
N GLY A 280 -18.01 21.50 11.74
CA GLY A 280 -19.20 21.05 11.00
C GLY A 280 -20.13 20.14 11.80
N LYS A 281 -21.44 20.35 11.65
CA LYS A 281 -22.47 19.76 12.52
C LYS A 281 -23.08 18.47 11.98
N ASN A 282 -22.94 18.20 10.68
CA ASN A 282 -23.52 17.03 9.99
C ASN A 282 -22.63 15.77 10.06
N GLY A 283 -21.91 15.61 11.17
CA GLY A 283 -21.05 14.46 11.44
C GLY A 283 -19.62 14.64 10.94
N VAL A 284 -18.98 13.51 10.60
CA VAL A 284 -17.57 13.45 10.19
C VAL A 284 -17.48 12.94 8.76
N LEU A 285 -16.64 13.56 7.95
CA LEU A 285 -16.21 13.07 6.64
C LEU A 285 -14.81 12.48 6.80
N ARG A 286 -14.69 11.15 6.74
CA ARG A 286 -13.40 10.46 6.85
C ARG A 286 -12.78 10.34 5.47
N MET A 287 -11.70 11.07 5.26
CA MET A 287 -11.00 11.13 3.98
C MET A 287 -9.71 10.33 4.06
N GLY A 288 -9.53 9.36 3.16
CA GLY A 288 -8.24 8.75 2.91
C GLY A 288 -7.38 9.61 1.98
N THR A 289 -6.09 9.71 2.26
CA THR A 289 -5.12 10.36 1.37
C THR A 289 -3.76 9.64 1.39
N CYS A 290 -2.85 10.06 0.51
CA CYS A 290 -1.46 9.61 0.48
C CYS A 290 -0.53 10.83 0.54
N SER A 291 0.19 11.00 1.64
CA SER A 291 1.08 12.16 1.90
C SER A 291 2.46 12.10 1.21
N LEU A 292 2.55 11.43 0.06
CA LEU A 292 3.81 11.10 -0.62
C LEU A 292 3.95 11.71 -2.03
N THR A 293 2.99 12.54 -2.45
CA THR A 293 2.84 12.98 -3.84
C THR A 293 2.70 14.49 -3.91
N GLU A 294 3.81 15.23 -3.83
CA GLU A 294 3.83 16.69 -4.01
C GLU A 294 3.46 17.03 -5.48
N PRO A 295 2.54 17.98 -5.73
CA PRO A 295 1.90 18.92 -4.80
C PRO A 295 0.47 18.51 -4.37
N PHE A 296 0.04 17.28 -4.65
CA PHE A 296 -1.31 16.79 -4.37
C PHE A 296 -1.55 16.58 -2.88
N GLY A 297 -0.72 15.75 -2.26
CA GLY A 297 -0.75 15.44 -0.83
C GLY A 297 0.65 15.12 -0.35
N PHE A 298 1.18 15.93 0.56
CA PHE A 298 2.54 15.82 1.06
C PHE A 298 2.70 16.44 2.45
N VAL A 299 3.75 16.06 3.16
CA VAL A 299 4.02 16.62 4.49
C VAL A 299 4.86 17.89 4.39
N HIS A 300 4.38 18.98 4.98
CA HIS A 300 5.11 20.22 5.18
C HIS A 300 4.96 20.69 6.64
N ASN A 301 6.07 20.98 7.32
CA ASN A 301 6.08 21.39 8.74
C ASN A 301 5.28 20.47 9.68
N GLY A 302 5.31 19.16 9.43
CA GLY A 302 4.59 18.16 10.24
C GLY A 302 3.08 18.08 9.99
N GLN A 303 2.55 18.82 9.01
CA GLN A 303 1.16 18.77 8.58
C GLN A 303 1.06 18.22 7.16
N ILE A 304 -0.04 17.52 6.86
CA ILE A 304 -0.33 17.08 5.49
C ILE A 304 -1.01 18.25 4.78
N VAL A 305 -0.43 18.69 3.67
CA VAL A 305 -0.90 19.80 2.83
C VAL A 305 -0.92 19.36 1.37
N GLY A 306 -1.51 20.18 0.51
CA GLY A 306 -1.56 19.95 -0.94
C GLY A 306 -2.93 20.22 -1.53
N HIS A 307 -3.00 20.16 -2.86
CA HIS A 307 -4.23 20.37 -3.62
C HIS A 307 -5.39 19.46 -3.14
N ASP A 308 -5.10 18.17 -2.91
CA ASP A 308 -6.11 17.19 -2.51
C ASP A 308 -6.60 17.44 -1.08
N ILE A 309 -5.72 17.94 -0.22
CA ILE A 309 -6.05 18.30 1.16
C ILE A 309 -6.96 19.53 1.19
N GLU A 310 -6.64 20.54 0.38
CA GLU A 310 -7.51 21.69 0.22
C GLU A 310 -8.90 21.29 -0.32
N LEU A 311 -8.95 20.40 -1.32
CA LEU A 311 -10.22 19.87 -1.83
C LEU A 311 -11.04 19.20 -0.72
N GLY A 312 -10.38 18.38 0.10
CA GLY A 312 -11.00 17.75 1.28
C GLY A 312 -11.61 18.75 2.25
N HIS A 313 -10.89 19.82 2.59
CA HIS A 313 -11.40 20.89 3.46
C HIS A 313 -12.64 21.58 2.87
N ARG A 314 -12.61 21.89 1.57
CA ARG A 314 -13.71 22.56 0.89
C ARG A 314 -14.94 21.68 0.77
N LEU A 315 -14.77 20.39 0.48
CA LEU A 315 -15.87 19.42 0.45
C LEU A 315 -16.48 19.23 1.84
N ALA A 316 -15.66 19.07 2.88
CA ALA A 316 -16.16 18.95 4.25
C ALA A 316 -16.96 20.20 4.67
N HIS A 317 -16.45 21.39 4.34
CA HIS A 317 -17.15 22.64 4.60
C HIS A 317 -18.49 22.74 3.85
N ALA A 318 -18.52 22.41 2.55
CA ALA A 318 -19.74 22.41 1.74
C ALA A 318 -20.82 21.44 2.29
N LEU A 319 -20.39 20.34 2.90
CA LEU A 319 -21.26 19.34 3.52
C LEU A 319 -21.62 19.65 4.99
N ASP A 320 -21.08 20.75 5.57
CA ASP A 320 -21.14 21.05 7.00
C ASP A 320 -20.69 19.86 7.87
N LYS A 321 -19.61 19.19 7.48
CA LYS A 321 -19.01 18.04 8.19
C LYS A 321 -17.64 18.41 8.75
N ARG A 322 -17.26 17.77 9.86
CA ARG A 322 -15.86 17.80 10.32
C ARG A 322 -15.01 16.89 9.43
N LEU A 323 -13.88 17.37 8.96
CA LEU A 323 -12.93 16.57 8.19
C LEU A 323 -12.01 15.77 9.12
N GLU A 324 -11.90 14.47 8.88
CA GLU A 324 -10.88 13.62 9.47
C GLU A 324 -10.02 13.02 8.34
N ILE A 325 -8.74 13.39 8.30
CA ILE A 325 -7.81 12.94 7.26
C ILE A 325 -7.02 11.74 7.78
N MET A 326 -7.03 10.66 7.01
CA MET A 326 -6.31 9.42 7.30
C MET A 326 -5.25 9.19 6.24
N ASP A 327 -3.99 9.36 6.61
CA ASP A 327 -2.86 9.04 5.74
C ASP A 327 -2.66 7.52 5.64
N MET A 328 -2.50 7.03 4.42
CA MET A 328 -2.31 5.61 4.14
C MET A 328 -1.56 5.41 2.82
N THR A 329 -1.14 4.17 2.56
CA THR A 329 -0.55 3.81 1.27
C THR A 329 -1.63 3.68 0.19
N PHE A 330 -1.26 3.91 -1.07
CA PHE A 330 -2.21 3.96 -2.19
C PHE A 330 -3.00 2.64 -2.38
N ASP A 331 -2.34 1.49 -2.17
CA ASP A 331 -2.93 0.14 -2.20
C ASP A 331 -3.95 -0.11 -1.07
N ALA A 332 -3.91 0.68 0.01
CA ALA A 332 -4.82 0.54 1.15
C ALA A 332 -6.16 1.28 0.96
N ILE A 333 -6.28 2.15 -0.05
CA ILE A 333 -7.48 2.99 -0.27
C ILE A 333 -8.74 2.15 -0.50
N ILE A 334 -8.73 1.22 -1.46
CA ILE A 334 -9.92 0.40 -1.77
C ILE A 334 -10.34 -0.43 -0.55
N PRO A 335 -9.45 -1.19 0.12
CA PRO A 335 -9.81 -1.90 1.34
C PRO A 335 -10.35 -0.99 2.46
N ALA A 336 -9.82 0.23 2.58
CA ALA A 336 -10.30 1.19 3.57
C ALA A 336 -11.71 1.72 3.25
N LEU A 337 -12.04 1.92 1.97
CA LEU A 337 -13.39 2.25 1.52
C LEU A 337 -14.36 1.07 1.75
N GLU A 338 -13.96 -0.14 1.37
CA GLU A 338 -14.79 -1.35 1.53
C GLU A 338 -15.14 -1.63 2.99
N SER A 339 -14.14 -1.53 3.88
CA SER A 339 -14.32 -1.70 5.33
C SER A 339 -15.07 -0.55 6.00
N GLY A 340 -15.27 0.58 5.30
CA GLY A 340 -15.89 1.78 5.87
C GLY A 340 -14.98 2.49 6.89
N LYS A 341 -13.67 2.26 6.82
CA LYS A 341 -12.66 3.01 7.59
C LYS A 341 -12.61 4.47 7.12
N ILE A 342 -12.74 4.68 5.81
CA ILE A 342 -12.89 5.99 5.17
C ILE A 342 -14.21 6.04 4.37
N ASP A 343 -14.74 7.24 4.19
CA ASP A 343 -15.95 7.52 3.42
C ASP A 343 -15.61 7.85 1.96
N ILE A 344 -14.53 8.60 1.77
CA ILE A 344 -13.98 9.02 0.47
C ILE A 344 -12.46 8.90 0.47
N ALA A 345 -11.83 8.91 -0.71
CA ALA A 345 -10.39 9.15 -0.81
C ALA A 345 -10.08 10.26 -1.82
N ILE A 346 -9.14 11.15 -1.48
CA ILE A 346 -8.60 12.17 -2.40
C ILE A 346 -7.08 12.03 -2.34
N ALA A 347 -6.54 11.42 -3.39
CA ALA A 347 -5.13 11.02 -3.47
C ALA A 347 -4.68 10.89 -4.93
N ASN A 348 -4.98 11.90 -5.77
CA ASN A 348 -4.75 11.87 -7.22
C ASN A 348 -5.25 10.54 -7.84
N TYR A 349 -6.49 10.17 -7.50
CA TYR A 349 -7.00 8.83 -7.76
C TYR A 349 -7.63 8.73 -9.15
N TYR A 350 -6.82 8.26 -10.10
CA TYR A 350 -7.24 8.10 -11.49
C TYR A 350 -8.45 7.17 -11.66
N LEU A 351 -9.39 7.64 -12.49
CA LEU A 351 -10.61 6.95 -12.88
C LEU A 351 -10.29 6.02 -14.06
N ILE A 352 -10.06 4.74 -13.76
CA ILE A 352 -9.80 3.68 -14.73
C ILE A 352 -10.74 2.49 -14.50
N GLU A 353 -10.97 1.70 -15.54
CA GLU A 353 -11.97 0.61 -15.55
C GLU A 353 -11.78 -0.40 -14.41
N ASP A 354 -10.55 -0.89 -14.20
CA ASP A 354 -10.23 -1.87 -13.15
C ASP A 354 -10.56 -1.38 -11.73
N ARG A 355 -10.45 -0.06 -11.50
CA ARG A 355 -10.81 0.57 -10.22
C ARG A 355 -12.30 0.84 -10.12
N ALA A 356 -12.91 1.31 -11.21
CA ALA A 356 -14.36 1.51 -11.29
C ALA A 356 -15.16 0.20 -11.12
N ALA A 357 -14.51 -0.95 -11.38
CA ALA A 357 -15.08 -2.25 -11.07
C ALA A 357 -15.22 -2.50 -9.55
N GLN A 358 -14.44 -1.83 -8.69
CA GLN A 358 -14.37 -2.07 -7.24
C GLN A 358 -14.99 -0.94 -6.40
N VAL A 359 -14.96 0.30 -6.89
CA VAL A 359 -15.46 1.50 -6.22
C VAL A 359 -16.32 2.33 -7.18
N ASP A 360 -17.22 3.14 -6.64
CA ASP A 360 -17.92 4.15 -7.44
C ASP A 360 -17.08 5.44 -7.46
N PHE A 361 -17.12 6.17 -8.58
CA PHE A 361 -16.37 7.41 -8.73
C PHE A 361 -17.30 8.62 -8.79
N SER A 362 -16.86 9.71 -8.17
CA SER A 362 -17.44 11.03 -8.41
C SER A 362 -17.27 11.47 -9.88
N ILE A 363 -17.94 12.57 -10.25
CA ILE A 363 -17.54 13.35 -11.42
C ILE A 363 -16.06 13.74 -11.30
N PRO A 364 -15.32 13.82 -12.42
CA PRO A 364 -13.91 14.17 -12.38
C PRO A 364 -13.73 15.62 -11.95
N TYR A 365 -12.75 15.89 -11.09
CA TYR A 365 -12.45 17.24 -10.63
C TYR A 365 -11.22 17.85 -11.30
N MET A 366 -10.40 17.01 -11.96
CA MET A 366 -9.28 17.45 -12.80
C MET A 366 -8.84 16.32 -13.73
N LYS A 367 -7.95 16.64 -14.67
CA LYS A 367 -7.29 15.69 -15.55
C LYS A 367 -5.81 15.62 -15.20
N ALA A 368 -5.25 14.43 -15.20
CA ALA A 368 -3.81 14.25 -15.06
C ALA A 368 -3.20 13.63 -16.30
N GLU A 369 -1.95 14.02 -16.52
CA GLU A 369 -1.14 13.60 -17.65
C GLU A 369 0.06 12.83 -17.10
N ILE A 370 0.30 11.64 -17.64
CA ILE A 370 1.45 10.81 -17.29
C ILE A 370 2.60 11.16 -18.20
N GLY A 371 3.75 11.51 -17.62
CA GLY A 371 4.95 11.88 -18.36
C GLY A 371 6.16 11.07 -17.92
N ALA A 372 7.29 11.42 -18.48
CA ALA A 372 8.57 10.83 -18.13
C ALA A 372 9.64 11.92 -17.97
N ILE A 373 10.49 11.78 -16.97
CA ILE A 373 11.75 12.53 -16.89
C ILE A 373 12.93 11.62 -17.17
N VAL A 374 13.96 12.18 -17.80
CA VAL A 374 15.25 11.53 -18.06
C VAL A 374 16.39 12.42 -17.55
N ARG A 375 17.60 11.88 -17.43
CA ARG A 375 18.78 12.72 -17.24
C ARG A 375 19.04 13.57 -18.48
N ARG A 376 19.49 14.81 -18.30
CA ARG A 376 19.81 15.73 -19.42
C ARG A 376 20.92 15.20 -20.31
N ASP A 377 21.92 14.54 -19.73
CA ASP A 377 23.04 13.93 -20.47
C ASP A 377 22.63 12.71 -21.31
N ALA A 378 21.49 12.10 -20.97
CA ALA A 378 20.90 10.97 -21.67
C ALA A 378 19.92 11.41 -22.77
N ARG A 379 19.65 12.72 -22.97
CA ARG A 379 18.71 13.24 -23.98
C ARG A 379 19.37 13.52 -25.34
#